data_AF-A0A9J2PRH4-F1
#
_entry.id   AF-A0A9J2PRH4-F1
#
_cell.length_a   1.000
_cell.length_b   1.000
_cell.length_c   1.000
_cell.angle_alpha   90.00
_cell.angle_beta   90.00
_cell.angle_gamma   90.00
#
_symmetry.space_group_name_H-M   'P 1'
#
loop_
_entity.id
_entity.type
_entity.pdbx_description
1 polymer ?
#
loop_
_entity_poly.entity_id
_entity_poly.type
_entity_poly.pdbx_seq_one_letter_code
_entity_poly.pdbx_strand_id
1 'polypeptide(L)'
;MQPVLFSVTEACRGRPGWVRIGSSISYYRNLYAGLNTPNDSVKKSGTSKKKKRSLSSARCRLEPRLGSSLGIPSPDGFSRERDRAVDILKKKPFVFVDFHGHSRRYNVFMFGNNPEESWRIADHTLMHDSQFMLLPELLEQSSDSFSFGECRFSIAKAKEPSARVVIWRQFDIPRVHTMEATYCGFDIGRYAGFQVGIAKLKEMGRDLCMALLPLKKRVEAENAALTKISQSDRRRANSESCSSSELPSSS
;
A
#
# COMPACT_ATOMS: atom_id res chain seq x y z
N MET A 1 9.75 20.31 7.28
CA MET A 1 9.55 19.40 8.43
C MET A 1 10.42 18.17 8.21
N GLN A 2 11.41 17.88 9.05
CA GLN A 2 12.31 16.73 8.86
C GLN A 2 11.67 15.41 9.29
N PRO A 3 11.63 14.37 8.43
CA PRO A 3 11.17 13.05 8.82
C PRO A 3 12.04 12.50 9.94
N VAL A 4 11.42 11.73 10.83
CA VAL A 4 12.08 11.13 11.97
C VAL A 4 12.35 9.67 11.62
N LEU A 5 13.61 9.25 11.64
CA LEU A 5 14.03 7.88 11.38
C LEU A 5 14.44 7.21 12.70
N PHE A 6 14.04 5.96 12.88
CA PHE A 6 14.58 5.06 13.89
C PHE A 6 15.50 4.04 13.21
N SER A 7 16.77 4.00 13.60
CA SER A 7 17.72 3.02 13.09
C SER A 7 17.75 1.80 13.99
N VAL A 8 17.21 0.68 13.49
CA VAL A 8 17.25 -0.61 14.20
C VAL A 8 18.70 -1.05 14.43
N THR A 9 19.59 -0.84 13.46
CA THR A 9 21.00 -1.19 13.58
C THR A 9 21.70 -0.41 14.71
N GLU A 10 21.40 0.88 14.85
CA GLU A 10 21.99 1.71 15.91
C GLU A 10 21.40 1.38 17.28
N ALA A 11 20.10 1.10 17.34
CA ALA A 11 19.46 0.60 18.55
C ALA A 11 20.08 -0.72 19.02
N CYS A 12 20.35 -1.67 18.11
CA CYS A 12 21.05 -2.91 18.43
C CYS A 12 22.50 -2.70 18.90
N ARG A 13 23.13 -1.56 18.54
CA ARG A 13 24.46 -1.16 19.01
C ARG A 13 24.42 -0.33 20.31
N GLY A 14 23.29 -0.32 21.03
CA GLY A 14 23.15 0.41 22.28
C GLY A 14 22.96 1.92 22.11
N ARG A 15 22.63 2.39 20.89
CA ARG A 15 22.34 3.80 20.59
C ARG A 15 20.90 4.00 20.12
N PRO A 16 19.89 3.67 20.95
CA PRO A 16 18.49 3.86 20.56
C PRO A 16 18.18 5.36 20.47
N GLY A 17 17.79 5.81 19.28
CA GLY A 17 17.50 7.23 19.06
C GLY A 17 16.64 7.46 17.84
N TRP A 18 15.68 8.36 17.98
CA TRP A 18 14.92 8.94 16.87
C TRP A 18 15.71 10.13 16.34
N VAL A 19 16.14 10.09 15.09
CA VAL A 19 16.94 11.16 14.47
C VAL A 19 16.12 11.83 13.38
N ARG A 20 16.09 13.16 13.37
CA ARG A 20 15.55 13.92 12.24
C ARG A 20 16.54 13.81 11.09
N ILE A 21 16.11 13.24 9.97
CA ILE A 21 16.96 13.00 8.81
C ILE A 21 16.49 13.82 7.60
N GLY A 22 17.40 14.01 6.65
CA GLY A 22 17.14 14.70 5.38
C GLY A 22 17.32 16.22 5.47
N SER A 23 18.08 16.77 4.52
CA SER A 23 18.24 18.20 4.28
C SER A 23 17.44 18.68 3.07
N SER A 24 17.09 17.77 2.15
CA SER A 24 16.36 18.04 0.91
C SER A 24 15.09 17.19 0.86
N ILE A 25 14.03 17.72 1.47
CA ILE A 25 12.76 17.01 1.59
C ILE A 25 11.84 17.48 0.48
N SER A 26 11.69 16.65 -0.54
CA SER A 26 10.74 16.87 -1.63
C SER A 26 9.34 16.49 -1.16
N TYR A 27 8.46 17.48 -1.04
CA TYR A 27 7.03 17.24 -0.86
C TYR A 27 6.43 16.94 -2.23
N TYR A 28 6.09 15.68 -2.47
CA TYR A 28 5.38 15.29 -3.67
C TYR A 28 3.91 15.63 -3.50
N ARG A 29 3.41 16.53 -4.34
CA ARG A 29 1.98 16.77 -4.46
C ARG A 29 1.35 15.47 -4.96
N ASN A 30 0.32 14.99 -4.28
CA ASN A 30 -0.51 13.94 -4.82
C ASN A 30 -1.18 14.49 -6.11
N LEU A 31 -0.74 13.99 -7.27
CA LEU A 31 -1.25 14.39 -8.58
C LEU A 31 -2.55 13.68 -8.98
N TYR A 32 -3.10 12.82 -8.11
CA TYR A 32 -4.50 12.41 -8.21
C TYR A 32 -5.43 13.57 -7.85
N ALA A 33 -5.44 14.61 -8.70
CA ALA A 33 -6.62 15.40 -8.90
C ALA A 33 -7.57 14.50 -9.69
N GLY A 34 -8.72 14.16 -9.11
CA GLY A 34 -9.75 13.41 -9.83
C GLY A 34 -9.94 14.03 -11.21
N LEU A 35 -9.86 13.19 -12.25
CA LEU A 35 -10.38 13.54 -13.55
C LEU A 35 -11.87 13.80 -13.33
N ASN A 36 -12.22 15.04 -13.02
CA ASN A 36 -13.58 15.51 -13.14
C ASN A 36 -13.87 15.46 -14.64
N THR A 37 -14.42 14.35 -15.10
CA THR A 37 -15.19 14.33 -16.34
C THR A 37 -16.25 15.42 -16.21
N PRO A 38 -16.31 16.40 -17.11
CA PRO A 38 -17.28 17.47 -17.05
C PRO A 38 -18.65 16.91 -17.45
N ASN A 39 -19.36 16.22 -16.55
CA ASN A 39 -20.74 15.82 -16.80
C ASN A 39 -21.60 15.47 -15.58
N ASP A 40 -21.25 15.95 -14.37
CA ASP A 40 -22.15 15.84 -13.21
C ASP A 40 -22.62 17.22 -12.74
N SER A 41 -23.41 17.88 -13.58
CA SER A 41 -24.28 18.97 -13.18
C SER A 41 -25.74 18.50 -13.17
N VAL A 42 -26.11 17.69 -12.19
CA VAL A 42 -27.51 17.50 -11.82
C VAL A 42 -27.72 17.98 -10.39
N LYS A 43 -28.44 19.11 -10.30
CA LYS A 43 -28.93 19.72 -9.06
C LYS A 43 -29.73 18.68 -8.25
N LYS A 44 -29.40 18.50 -6.97
CA LYS A 44 -30.39 18.12 -5.96
C LYS A 44 -30.32 19.08 -4.78
N SER A 45 -31.42 19.80 -4.63
CA SER A 45 -31.79 20.70 -3.56
C SER A 45 -31.99 19.98 -2.23
N GLY A 46 -31.57 20.62 -1.13
CA GLY A 46 -32.21 20.55 0.18
C GLY A 46 -31.97 19.32 1.06
N THR A 47 -31.15 19.47 2.10
CA THR A 47 -31.57 19.41 3.52
C THR A 47 -30.37 19.54 4.44
N SER A 48 -30.47 20.45 5.41
CA SER A 48 -29.45 20.78 6.41
C SER A 48 -29.17 19.60 7.35
N LYS A 49 -27.92 19.10 7.39
CA LYS A 49 -27.40 18.31 8.53
C LYS A 49 -25.96 18.72 8.90
N LYS A 50 -25.76 18.82 10.21
CA LYS A 50 -24.65 19.41 10.98
C LYS A 50 -23.24 19.14 10.42
N LYS A 51 -22.50 20.23 10.26
CA LYS A 51 -21.09 20.31 9.86
C LYS A 51 -20.19 19.70 10.97
N LYS A 52 -19.76 18.45 10.84
CA LYS A 52 -18.61 17.96 11.60
C LYS A 52 -17.36 18.62 11.01
N ARG A 53 -16.72 19.51 11.78
CA ARG A 53 -15.38 20.02 11.47
C ARG A 53 -14.43 18.83 11.65
N SER A 54 -14.06 18.15 10.56
CA SER A 54 -12.81 17.40 10.57
C SER A 54 -11.69 18.43 10.51
N LEU A 55 -10.66 18.24 11.32
CA LEU A 55 -9.39 18.95 11.19
C LEU A 55 -8.84 18.61 9.81
N SER A 56 -9.07 19.51 8.86
CA SER A 56 -8.48 19.44 7.54
C SER A 56 -6.97 19.57 7.68
N SER A 57 -6.23 18.55 7.26
CA SER A 57 -4.87 18.74 6.77
C SER A 57 -4.87 19.94 5.82
N ALA A 58 -3.95 20.88 6.08
CA ALA A 58 -3.93 22.21 5.49
C ALA A 58 -4.09 22.18 3.97
N ARG A 59 -5.19 22.76 3.47
CA ARG A 59 -5.35 23.12 2.06
C ARG A 59 -4.46 24.33 1.78
N CYS A 60 -3.27 24.11 1.24
CA CYS A 60 -2.49 25.19 0.62
C CYS A 60 -2.88 25.25 -0.87
N ARG A 61 -3.60 26.31 -1.26
CA ARG A 61 -3.89 26.66 -2.65
C ARG A 61 -2.74 27.54 -3.13
N LEU A 62 -2.02 27.09 -4.17
CA LEU A 62 -1.16 27.96 -4.96
C LEU A 62 -1.56 27.78 -6.43
N GLU A 63 -1.88 28.91 -7.06
CA GLU A 63 -2.30 29.03 -8.46
C GLU A 63 -1.17 28.61 -9.42
N PRO A 64 -1.46 28.03 -10.60
CA PRO A 64 -0.43 27.61 -11.55
C PRO A 64 0.19 28.83 -12.23
N ARG A 65 1.52 28.98 -12.14
CA ARG A 65 2.27 29.76 -13.13
C ARG A 65 2.47 28.87 -14.36
N LEU A 66 1.87 29.26 -15.48
CA LEU A 66 2.13 28.66 -16.79
C LEU A 66 3.63 28.80 -17.11
N GLY A 67 4.30 27.66 -17.30
CA GLY A 67 5.59 27.55 -17.98
C GLY A 67 5.37 26.69 -19.22
N SER A 68 5.47 27.32 -20.38
CA SER A 68 5.28 26.77 -21.71
C SER A 68 6.41 25.81 -22.11
N SER A 69 6.07 24.58 -22.47
CA SER A 69 6.78 23.84 -23.51
C SER A 69 5.79 22.86 -24.16
N LEU A 70 5.40 23.18 -25.39
CA LEU A 70 4.61 22.34 -26.28
C LEU A 70 5.38 21.05 -26.57
N GLY A 71 4.96 19.95 -25.96
CA GLY A 71 5.33 18.59 -26.35
C GLY A 71 4.05 17.82 -26.65
N ILE A 72 3.94 17.29 -27.86
CA ILE A 72 2.83 16.44 -28.31
C ILE A 72 2.73 15.22 -27.35
N PRO A 73 1.57 14.93 -26.75
CA PRO A 73 1.44 13.76 -25.89
C PRO A 73 1.41 12.48 -26.72
N SER A 74 2.32 11.55 -26.42
CA SER A 74 2.22 10.16 -26.88
C SER A 74 0.94 9.51 -26.31
N PRO A 75 0.34 8.51 -27.00
CA PRO A 75 -0.93 7.89 -26.58
C PRO A 75 -0.86 7.19 -25.22
N ASP A 76 0.35 6.86 -24.76
CA ASP A 76 0.61 6.07 -23.56
C ASP A 76 1.23 6.93 -22.45
N GLY A 77 0.52 7.98 -22.02
CA GLY A 77 0.98 8.97 -21.03
C GLY A 77 1.21 8.46 -19.60
N PHE A 78 1.37 7.14 -19.39
CA PHE A 78 1.36 6.51 -18.07
C PHE A 78 2.71 5.86 -17.66
N SER A 79 3.74 5.93 -18.51
CA SER A 79 4.99 5.17 -18.30
C SER A 79 6.11 5.94 -17.61
N ARG A 80 6.19 7.27 -17.74
CA ARG A 80 7.38 8.04 -17.28
C ARG A 80 7.34 8.59 -15.84
N GLU A 81 6.22 8.48 -15.14
CA GLU A 81 6.04 9.17 -13.83
C GLU A 81 6.07 8.22 -12.61
N ARG A 82 6.28 6.91 -12.83
CA ARG A 82 6.26 5.86 -11.79
C ARG A 82 7.51 5.77 -10.91
N ASP A 83 8.61 6.47 -11.24
CA ASP A 83 9.94 6.14 -10.69
C ASP A 83 10.49 7.07 -9.60
N ARG A 84 9.88 8.23 -9.28
CA ARG A 84 10.56 9.26 -8.46
C ARG A 84 10.90 8.87 -7.01
N ALA A 85 10.15 7.97 -6.35
CA ALA A 85 10.55 7.48 -5.03
C ALA A 85 11.62 6.37 -5.12
N VAL A 86 11.65 5.63 -6.23
CA VAL A 86 12.68 4.63 -6.54
C VAL A 86 14.01 5.33 -6.85
N ASP A 87 13.99 6.53 -7.42
CA ASP A 87 15.19 7.33 -7.69
C ASP A 87 15.99 7.71 -6.43
N ILE A 88 15.29 7.97 -5.31
CA ILE A 88 15.90 8.31 -4.02
C ILE A 88 16.38 7.06 -3.30
N LEU A 89 15.54 6.03 -3.23
CA LEU A 89 15.86 4.79 -2.49
C LEU A 89 16.75 3.82 -3.28
N LYS A 90 16.94 4.06 -4.58
CA LYS A 90 17.60 3.18 -5.57
C LYS A 90 17.01 1.77 -5.69
N LYS A 91 16.01 1.46 -4.87
CA LYS A 91 15.34 0.18 -4.78
C LYS A 91 13.89 0.39 -4.37
N LYS A 92 12.99 -0.36 -5.00
CA LYS A 92 11.58 -0.42 -4.61
C LYS A 92 11.45 -0.92 -3.15
N PRO A 93 10.77 -0.18 -2.25
CA PRO A 93 10.55 -0.63 -0.89
C PRO A 93 9.89 -2.00 -0.85
N PHE A 94 10.33 -2.84 0.09
CA PHE A 94 9.72 -4.15 0.28
C PHE A 94 8.33 -4.04 0.93
N VAL A 95 8.18 -3.22 1.97
CA VAL A 95 6.89 -2.96 2.63
C VAL A 95 6.81 -1.46 2.92
N PHE A 96 5.60 -0.90 2.85
CA PHE A 96 5.31 0.44 3.34
C PHE A 96 4.22 0.36 4.42
N VAL A 97 4.45 1.00 5.56
CA VAL A 97 3.48 1.10 6.66
C VAL A 97 3.34 2.57 7.09
N ASP A 98 2.12 3.09 7.02
CA ASP A 98 1.73 4.41 7.52
C ASP A 98 1.00 4.24 8.86
N PHE A 99 1.55 4.79 9.95
CA PHE A 99 1.06 4.55 11.32
C PHE A 99 0.08 5.63 11.77
N HIS A 100 -1.09 5.20 12.25
CA HIS A 100 -2.19 6.05 12.70
C HIS A 100 -2.78 5.55 14.02
N GLY A 101 -3.68 6.35 14.58
CA GLY A 101 -4.49 5.98 15.74
C GLY A 101 -5.98 6.01 15.41
N HIS A 102 -6.73 5.03 15.91
CA HIS A 102 -8.15 4.86 15.63
C HIS A 102 -9.01 5.05 16.88
N SER A 103 -9.90 6.04 16.84
CA SER A 103 -10.66 6.50 18.01
C SER A 103 -11.91 5.68 18.35
N ARG A 104 -12.25 4.66 17.55
CA ARG A 104 -13.53 3.93 17.67
C ARG A 104 -13.43 2.42 17.66
N ARG A 105 -12.29 1.87 17.26
CA ARG A 105 -12.11 0.43 17.08
C ARG A 105 -11.10 -0.04 18.11
N TYR A 106 -11.35 -1.21 18.67
CA TYR A 106 -10.41 -1.89 19.54
C TYR A 106 -9.27 -2.48 18.69
N ASN A 107 -8.18 -2.86 19.37
CA ASN A 107 -7.01 -3.53 18.81
C ASN A 107 -6.21 -2.72 17.78
N VAL A 108 -5.14 -3.33 17.29
CA VAL A 108 -4.35 -2.83 16.17
C VAL A 108 -4.75 -3.60 14.92
N PHE A 109 -4.95 -2.92 13.80
CA PHE A 109 -5.33 -3.55 12.54
C PHE A 109 -4.77 -2.77 11.35
N MET A 110 -4.93 -3.32 10.15
CA MET A 110 -4.38 -2.73 8.93
C MET A 110 -5.42 -2.51 7.83
N PHE A 111 -5.20 -1.44 7.07
CA PHE A 111 -5.84 -1.21 5.80
C PHE A 111 -4.85 -1.45 4.65
N GLY A 112 -5.12 -2.38 3.74
CA GLY A 112 -4.30 -2.66 2.55
C GLY A 112 -5.02 -2.34 1.24
N ASN A 113 -4.58 -2.85 0.09
CA ASN A 113 -5.23 -2.53 -1.19
C ASN A 113 -5.51 -3.83 -1.96
N ASN A 114 -6.76 -4.30 -1.92
CA ASN A 114 -7.23 -5.37 -2.78
C ASN A 114 -7.69 -4.76 -4.12
N PRO A 115 -7.04 -5.09 -5.25
CA PRO A 115 -7.42 -4.56 -6.55
C PRO A 115 -8.83 -4.96 -6.97
N GLU A 116 -9.28 -6.17 -6.63
CA GLU A 116 -10.63 -6.68 -6.95
C GLU A 116 -11.73 -5.89 -6.22
N GLU A 117 -11.43 -5.40 -5.02
CA GLU A 117 -12.35 -4.58 -4.21
C GLU A 117 -12.10 -3.08 -4.40
N SER A 118 -11.50 -2.69 -5.53
CA SER A 118 -11.30 -1.28 -5.87
C SER A 118 -12.56 -0.68 -6.49
N TRP A 119 -12.90 0.56 -6.09
CA TRP A 119 -13.92 1.35 -6.77
C TRP A 119 -13.57 1.66 -8.23
N ARG A 120 -12.27 1.60 -8.60
CA ARG A 120 -11.77 1.94 -9.92
C ARG A 120 -11.59 0.67 -10.74
N ILE A 121 -12.41 0.48 -11.77
CA ILE A 121 -12.42 -0.72 -12.63
C ILE A 121 -11.05 -1.02 -13.25
N ALA A 122 -10.28 0.00 -13.62
CA ALA A 122 -8.94 -0.19 -14.19
C ALA A 122 -7.99 -0.95 -13.24
N ASP A 123 -8.20 -0.84 -11.93
CA ASP A 123 -7.39 -1.55 -10.95
C ASP A 123 -7.64 -3.07 -10.96
N HIS A 124 -8.83 -3.51 -11.39
CA HIS A 124 -9.21 -4.94 -11.45
C HIS A 124 -8.40 -5.70 -12.50
N THR A 125 -7.88 -4.97 -13.50
CA THR A 125 -7.06 -5.53 -14.59
C THR A 125 -5.59 -5.67 -14.22
N LEU A 126 -5.17 -5.14 -13.07
CA LEU A 126 -3.80 -5.27 -12.60
C LEU A 126 -3.52 -6.74 -12.27
N MET A 127 -2.40 -7.27 -12.72
CA MET A 127 -1.93 -8.55 -12.20
C MET A 127 -1.65 -8.39 -10.71
N HIS A 128 -2.31 -9.20 -9.90
CA HIS A 128 -2.21 -9.09 -8.46
C HIS A 128 -2.25 -10.46 -7.82
N ASP A 129 -1.71 -10.50 -6.62
CA ASP A 129 -1.69 -11.65 -5.73
C ASP A 129 -2.27 -11.23 -4.37
N SER A 130 -2.34 -12.18 -3.44
CA SER A 130 -2.79 -11.96 -2.08
C SER A 130 -1.73 -11.33 -1.17
N GLN A 131 -0.62 -10.79 -1.70
CA GLN A 131 0.48 -10.30 -0.86
C GLN A 131 0.08 -9.13 0.05
N PHE A 132 -1.00 -8.41 -0.27
CA PHE A 132 -1.59 -7.39 0.60
C PHE A 132 -2.20 -7.96 1.91
N MET A 133 -2.37 -9.28 2.04
CA MET A 133 -2.87 -9.93 3.27
C MET A 133 -1.76 -10.59 4.10
N LEU A 134 -0.64 -10.95 3.49
CA LEU A 134 0.40 -11.75 4.14
C LEU A 134 0.96 -11.13 5.43
N LEU A 135 1.21 -9.81 5.44
CA LEU A 135 1.72 -9.14 6.64
C LEU A 135 0.65 -9.13 7.77
N PRO A 136 -0.59 -8.68 7.52
CA PRO A 136 -1.67 -8.83 8.49
C PRO A 136 -1.87 -10.26 9.02
N GLU A 137 -1.82 -11.28 8.16
CA GLU A 137 -1.94 -12.69 8.58
C GLU A 137 -0.81 -13.13 9.51
N LEU A 138 0.42 -12.72 9.21
CA LEU A 138 1.56 -13.00 10.07
C LEU A 138 1.45 -12.30 11.42
N LEU A 139 0.94 -11.07 11.44
CA LEU A 139 0.73 -10.32 12.67
C LEU A 139 -0.37 -10.91 13.54
N GLU A 140 -1.44 -11.44 12.95
CA GLU A 140 -2.49 -12.19 13.68
C GLU A 140 -1.89 -13.38 14.43
N GLN A 141 -0.92 -14.06 13.82
CA GLN A 141 -0.28 -15.25 14.40
C GLN A 141 0.73 -14.89 15.49
N SER A 142 1.30 -13.67 15.45
CA SER A 142 2.48 -13.33 16.25
C SER A 142 2.25 -12.20 17.27
N SER A 143 1.09 -11.54 17.29
CA SER A 143 0.83 -10.40 18.16
C SER A 143 -0.54 -10.50 18.84
N ASP A 144 -0.54 -10.51 20.16
CA ASP A 144 -1.77 -10.49 20.98
C ASP A 144 -2.59 -9.20 20.84
N SER A 145 -1.98 -8.14 20.29
CA SER A 145 -2.61 -6.82 20.11
C SER A 145 -3.24 -6.63 18.73
N PHE A 146 -2.99 -7.55 17.78
CA PHE A 146 -3.37 -7.38 16.38
C PHE A 146 -4.65 -8.14 16.06
N SER A 147 -5.51 -7.54 15.25
CA SER A 147 -6.77 -8.14 14.81
C SER A 147 -6.90 -8.10 13.28
N PHE A 148 -6.79 -9.27 12.66
CA PHE A 148 -7.02 -9.45 11.24
C PHE A 148 -8.50 -9.22 10.87
N GLY A 149 -9.43 -9.59 11.76
CA GLY A 149 -10.87 -9.39 11.54
C GLY A 149 -11.28 -7.92 11.38
N GLU A 150 -10.51 -6.99 11.95
CA GLU A 150 -10.73 -5.55 11.80
C GLU A 150 -10.01 -4.94 10.57
N CYS A 151 -9.17 -5.73 9.87
CA CYS A 151 -8.50 -5.27 8.67
C CYS A 151 -9.48 -5.02 7.52
N ARG A 152 -9.13 -4.09 6.61
CA ARG A 152 -9.92 -3.79 5.40
C ARG A 152 -9.04 -3.57 4.19
N PHE A 153 -9.35 -4.25 3.10
CA PHE A 153 -8.56 -4.19 1.88
C PHE A 153 -9.27 -3.47 0.73
N SER A 154 -10.59 -3.27 0.82
CA SER A 154 -11.34 -2.47 -0.16
C SER A 154 -10.82 -1.04 -0.33
N ILE A 155 -10.93 -0.54 -1.56
CA ILE A 155 -10.48 0.80 -1.95
C ILE A 155 -11.70 1.63 -2.31
N ALA A 156 -12.18 2.43 -1.37
CA ALA A 156 -13.25 3.38 -1.62
C ALA A 156 -12.74 4.64 -2.34
N LYS A 157 -13.60 5.27 -3.17
CA LYS A 157 -13.29 6.53 -3.88
C LYS A 157 -12.74 7.62 -2.96
N ALA A 158 -13.32 7.77 -1.77
CA ALA A 158 -12.87 8.76 -0.77
C ALA A 158 -11.45 8.49 -0.21
N LYS A 159 -10.89 7.29 -0.43
CA LYS A 159 -9.55 6.91 0.02
C LYS A 159 -8.50 7.00 -1.08
N GLU A 160 -8.87 7.38 -2.29
CA GLU A 160 -7.94 7.69 -3.37
C GLU A 160 -6.77 8.61 -2.97
N PRO A 161 -6.97 9.68 -2.16
CA PRO A 161 -5.86 10.54 -1.79
C PRO A 161 -4.98 9.98 -0.65
N SER A 162 -5.31 8.81 -0.08
CA SER A 162 -4.56 8.24 1.04
C SER A 162 -3.19 7.73 0.60
N ALA A 163 -2.21 7.77 1.51
CA ALA A 163 -0.87 7.28 1.26
C ALA A 163 -0.90 5.82 0.77
N ARG A 164 -1.71 4.94 1.38
CA ARG A 164 -1.77 3.53 0.96
C ARG A 164 -2.15 3.35 -0.52
N VAL A 165 -3.07 4.16 -1.05
CA VAL A 165 -3.54 4.02 -2.45
C VAL A 165 -2.54 4.64 -3.41
N VAL A 166 -2.02 5.82 -3.07
CA VAL A 166 -1.04 6.53 -3.89
C VAL A 166 0.24 5.71 -4.03
N ILE A 167 0.79 5.22 -2.92
CA ILE A 167 2.04 4.44 -2.93
C ILE A 167 1.86 3.13 -3.69
N TRP A 168 0.75 2.42 -3.48
CA TRP A 168 0.45 1.18 -4.18
C TRP A 168 0.35 1.39 -5.70
N ARG A 169 -0.43 2.36 -6.17
CA ARG A 169 -0.61 2.61 -7.60
C ARG A 169 0.62 3.21 -8.28
N GLN A 170 1.32 4.13 -7.63
CA GLN A 170 2.44 4.86 -8.26
C GLN A 170 3.73 4.03 -8.29
N PHE A 171 4.01 3.29 -7.22
CA PHE A 171 5.26 2.55 -7.06
C PHE A 171 5.10 1.04 -7.23
N ASP A 172 3.87 0.59 -7.52
CA ASP A 172 3.55 -0.82 -7.76
C ASP A 172 3.91 -1.73 -6.57
N ILE A 173 3.85 -1.20 -5.34
CA ILE A 173 4.22 -1.96 -4.13
C ILE A 173 2.95 -2.67 -3.61
N PRO A 174 2.87 -4.01 -3.61
CA PRO A 174 1.66 -4.72 -3.19
C PRO A 174 1.46 -4.68 -1.66
N ARG A 175 2.56 -4.60 -0.89
CA ARG A 175 2.58 -4.64 0.58
C ARG A 175 2.58 -3.24 1.16
N VAL A 176 1.50 -2.50 0.93
CA VAL A 176 1.31 -1.13 1.39
C VAL A 176 0.14 -1.09 2.37
N HIS A 177 0.41 -0.66 3.60
CA HIS A 177 -0.57 -0.68 4.67
C HIS A 177 -0.67 0.67 5.38
N THR A 178 -1.87 0.99 5.83
CA THR A 178 -2.09 1.90 6.96
C THR A 178 -2.32 1.05 8.19
N MET A 179 -1.47 1.17 9.22
CA MET A 179 -1.67 0.52 10.52
C MET A 179 -2.39 1.48 11.46
N GLU A 180 -3.50 1.03 12.01
CA GLU A 180 -4.38 1.79 12.89
C GLU A 180 -4.28 1.23 14.31
N ALA A 181 -3.76 2.00 15.26
CA ALA A 181 -3.70 1.61 16.66
C ALA A 181 -4.90 2.17 17.45
N THR A 182 -5.64 1.31 18.12
CA THR A 182 -6.76 1.68 19.00
C THR A 182 -6.42 2.81 20.01
N TYR A 183 -7.39 3.69 20.25
CA TYR A 183 -7.45 4.53 21.47
C TYR A 183 -8.44 3.99 22.51
N CYS A 184 -9.24 2.98 22.16
CA CYS A 184 -10.31 2.45 23.00
C CYS A 184 -9.84 1.33 23.95
N GLY A 185 -8.66 0.75 23.71
CA GLY A 185 -8.19 -0.47 24.39
C GLY A 185 -8.25 -1.70 23.49
N PHE A 186 -8.11 -2.86 24.12
CA PHE A 186 -8.12 -4.17 23.45
C PHE A 186 -9.32 -5.00 23.91
N ASP A 187 -9.87 -5.80 23.00
CA ASP A 187 -10.97 -6.74 23.27
C ASP A 187 -10.62 -8.20 22.88
N ILE A 188 -9.38 -8.45 22.42
CA ILE A 188 -8.83 -9.78 22.11
C ILE A 188 -7.51 -10.03 22.82
N GLY A 189 -7.06 -11.30 22.77
CA GLY A 189 -5.76 -11.72 23.24
C GLY A 189 -5.57 -11.51 24.75
N ARG A 190 -4.32 -11.58 25.20
CA ARG A 190 -3.97 -11.36 26.62
C ARG A 190 -4.25 -9.94 27.13
N TYR A 191 -4.55 -9.01 26.23
CA TYR A 191 -4.81 -7.60 26.54
C TYR A 191 -6.29 -7.26 26.58
N ALA A 192 -7.19 -8.21 26.31
CA ALA A 192 -8.63 -8.01 26.37
C ALA A 192 -9.06 -7.34 27.70
N GLY A 193 -9.81 -6.25 27.61
CA GLY A 193 -10.27 -5.46 28.75
C GLY A 193 -9.28 -4.41 29.26
N PHE A 194 -8.05 -4.36 28.73
CA PHE A 194 -7.04 -3.38 29.15
C PHE A 194 -6.97 -2.16 28.20
N GLN A 195 -6.71 -0.99 28.80
CA GLN A 195 -6.44 0.24 28.06
C GLN A 195 -5.09 0.20 27.34
N VAL A 196 -4.98 0.94 26.23
CA VAL A 196 -3.74 1.09 25.47
C VAL A 196 -2.68 1.81 26.30
N GLY A 197 -1.43 1.38 26.16
CA GLY A 197 -0.29 2.01 26.82
C GLY A 197 0.98 1.82 26.02
N ILE A 198 1.99 2.62 26.34
CA ILE A 198 3.27 2.69 25.60
C ILE A 198 3.93 1.30 25.49
N ALA A 199 3.88 0.48 26.54
CA ALA A 199 4.46 -0.85 26.53
C ALA A 199 3.85 -1.74 25.42
N LYS A 200 2.52 -1.74 25.28
CA LYS A 200 1.80 -2.54 24.27
C LYS A 200 2.06 -2.02 22.85
N LEU A 201 2.16 -0.69 22.68
CA LEU A 201 2.51 -0.10 21.38
C LEU A 201 3.96 -0.43 20.96
N LYS A 202 4.91 -0.45 21.92
CA LYS A 202 6.29 -0.88 21.66
C LYS A 202 6.37 -2.36 21.30
N GLU A 203 5.61 -3.19 22.00
CA GLU A 203 5.48 -4.61 21.69
C GLU A 203 4.92 -4.84 20.29
N MET A 204 3.81 -4.20 19.90
CA MET A 204 3.28 -4.27 18.54
C MET A 204 4.32 -3.84 17.49
N GLY A 205 5.11 -2.80 17.79
CA GLY A 205 6.21 -2.37 16.92
C GLY A 205 7.33 -3.42 16.77
N ARG A 206 7.66 -4.14 17.85
CA ARG A 206 8.59 -5.27 17.82
C ARG A 206 8.02 -6.42 17.00
N ASP A 207 6.77 -6.78 17.22
CA ASP A 207 6.11 -7.90 16.54
C ASP A 207 5.98 -7.63 15.04
N LEU A 208 5.70 -6.38 14.65
CA LEU A 208 5.78 -5.93 13.25
C LEU A 208 7.17 -6.18 12.65
N CYS A 209 8.24 -5.79 13.34
CA CYS A 209 9.61 -6.01 12.84
C CYS A 209 9.90 -7.51 12.68
N MET A 210 9.46 -8.33 13.63
CA MET A 210 9.65 -9.78 13.59
C MET A 210 8.87 -10.43 12.45
N ALA A 211 7.65 -9.98 12.16
CA ALA A 211 6.80 -10.49 11.08
C ALA A 211 7.39 -10.22 9.68
N LEU A 212 8.28 -9.23 9.52
CA LEU A 212 8.93 -8.97 8.23
C LEU A 212 9.85 -10.11 7.76
N LEU A 213 10.41 -10.88 8.68
CA LEU A 213 11.30 -12.01 8.36
C LEU A 213 10.56 -13.17 7.67
N PRO A 214 9.50 -13.77 8.26
CA PRO A 214 8.71 -14.80 7.58
C PRO A 214 7.98 -14.24 6.35
N LEU A 215 7.56 -12.97 6.36
CA LEU A 215 6.97 -12.32 5.18
C LEU A 215 7.91 -12.37 3.98
N LYS A 216 9.18 -11.97 4.18
CA LYS A 216 10.19 -12.01 3.12
C LYS A 216 10.34 -13.42 2.55
N LYS A 217 10.43 -14.43 3.41
CA LYS A 217 10.54 -15.83 3.00
C LYS A 217 9.33 -16.31 2.19
N ARG A 218 8.11 -15.97 2.63
CA ARG A 218 6.86 -16.35 1.92
C ARG A 218 6.80 -15.73 0.53
N VAL A 219 7.07 -14.42 0.42
CA VAL A 219 7.07 -13.71 -0.87
C VAL A 219 8.14 -14.27 -1.82
N GLU A 220 9.34 -14.56 -1.31
CA GLU A 220 10.40 -15.18 -2.13
C GLU A 220 10.00 -16.58 -2.63
N ALA A 221 9.34 -17.38 -1.78
CA ALA A 221 8.85 -18.70 -2.15
C ALA A 221 7.71 -18.65 -3.19
N GLU A 222 6.74 -17.74 -3.03
CA GLU A 222 5.64 -17.53 -3.98
C GLU A 222 6.18 -17.12 -5.36
N ASN A 223 7.11 -16.16 -5.39
CA ASN A 223 7.75 -15.73 -6.64
C ASN A 223 8.53 -16.86 -7.32
N ALA A 224 9.23 -17.68 -6.54
CA ALA A 224 9.95 -18.84 -7.07
C ALA A 224 8.98 -19.90 -7.64
N ALA A 225 7.82 -20.11 -7.00
CA ALA A 225 6.79 -21.03 -7.48
C ALA A 225 6.16 -20.54 -8.79
N LEU A 226 5.80 -19.27 -8.88
CA LEU A 226 5.26 -18.65 -10.10
C LEU A 226 6.23 -18.75 -11.28
N THR A 227 7.54 -18.58 -11.02
CA THR A 227 8.57 -18.71 -12.05
C THR A 227 8.65 -20.14 -12.60
N LYS A 228 8.52 -21.16 -11.74
CA LYS A 228 8.54 -22.56 -12.15
C LYS A 228 7.33 -22.93 -13.01
N ILE A 229 6.13 -22.49 -12.63
CA ILE A 229 4.89 -22.72 -13.40
C ILE A 229 5.00 -22.11 -14.80
N SER A 230 5.46 -20.87 -14.90
CA SER A 230 5.66 -20.21 -16.20
C SER A 230 6.71 -20.90 -17.09
N GLN A 231 7.70 -21.57 -16.51
CA GLN A 231 8.69 -22.35 -17.24
C GLN A 231 8.13 -23.70 -17.71
N SER A 232 7.31 -24.38 -16.90
CA SER A 232 6.65 -25.63 -17.30
C SER A 232 5.63 -25.41 -18.41
N ASP A 233 4.84 -24.33 -18.34
CA ASP A 233 3.83 -24.02 -19.35
C ASP A 233 4.47 -23.72 -20.71
N ARG A 234 5.60 -23.00 -20.72
CA ARG A 234 6.39 -22.76 -21.94
C ARG A 234 6.99 -24.04 -22.53
N ARG A 235 7.47 -24.95 -21.70
CA ARG A 235 7.99 -26.25 -22.18
C ARG A 235 6.88 -27.08 -22.82
N ARG A 236 5.68 -27.09 -22.23
CA ARG A 236 4.51 -27.78 -22.76
C ARG A 236 4.03 -27.18 -24.09
N ALA A 237 3.92 -25.85 -24.18
CA ALA A 237 3.57 -25.17 -25.41
C ALA A 237 4.58 -25.43 -26.54
N ASN A 238 5.88 -25.46 -26.24
CA ASN A 238 6.91 -25.79 -27.23
C ASN A 238 6.84 -27.26 -27.68
N SER A 239 6.55 -28.21 -26.79
CA SER A 239 6.39 -29.62 -27.19
C SER A 239 5.18 -29.87 -28.09
N GLU A 240 4.06 -29.17 -27.86
CA GLU A 240 2.84 -29.28 -28.68
C GLU A 240 3.01 -28.61 -30.06
N SER A 241 3.86 -27.57 -30.15
CA SER A 241 4.22 -26.94 -31.43
C SER A 241 5.13 -27.81 -32.32
N CYS A 242 5.98 -28.66 -31.71
CA CYS A 242 6.91 -29.51 -32.44
C CYS A 242 6.21 -30.72 -33.07
N SER A 243 5.19 -31.28 -32.40
CA SER A 243 4.42 -32.43 -32.89
C SER A 243 3.43 -32.13 -34.01
N SER A 244 3.24 -30.85 -34.37
CA SER A 244 2.27 -30.42 -35.39
C SER A 244 2.88 -30.25 -36.78
N SER A 245 4.16 -30.61 -36.98
CA SER A 245 4.91 -30.38 -38.22
C SER A 245 5.13 -31.61 -39.12
N GLU A 246 4.65 -32.79 -38.73
CA GLU A 246 4.71 -34.00 -39.58
C GLU A 246 3.38 -34.18 -40.35
N LEU A 247 3.27 -33.55 -41.53
CA LEU A 247 2.28 -33.95 -42.54
C LEU A 247 2.87 -35.09 -43.39
N PRO A 248 2.20 -36.24 -43.53
CA PRO A 248 2.68 -37.29 -44.40
C PRO A 248 2.51 -36.87 -45.87
N SER A 249 3.61 -36.87 -46.61
CA SER A 249 3.60 -36.74 -48.07
C SER A 249 2.85 -37.92 -48.68
N SER A 250 1.67 -37.64 -49.23
CA SER A 250 0.84 -38.60 -49.98
C SER A 250 1.57 -39.10 -51.23
N SER A 251 1.68 -40.42 -51.37
CA SER A 251 1.96 -41.12 -52.64
C SER A 251 0.73 -41.93 -53.04
#